data_AF-A0AAU2CIN4-F1
#
_entry.id   AF-A0AAU2CIN4-F1
#
_cell.length_a   1.000
_cell.length_b   1.000
_cell.length_c   1.000
_cell.angle_alpha   90.00
_cell.angle_beta   90.00
_cell.angle_gamma   90.00
#
_symmetry.space_group_name_H-M   'P 1'
#
loop_
_entity.id
_entity.type
_entity.pdbx_description
1 polymer ?
#
loop_
_entity_poly.entity_id
_entity_poly.type
_entity_poly.pdbx_seq_one_letter_code
_entity_poly.pdbx_strand_id
1 'polypeptide(L)'
;MPQELNTQEQLDAFAAEVARELGTHCRTAELADCGRGLGRLIIDGDGHALRLCQPNDRRPDRLRIYAALPDENKTVAPSIGVTASSARHVAREIARRLYPLHAEAAQQAAREQVEEIGRRAVAEALAGALPGARIEEQFRRTQIIWQHATRPPGQRGPVQVDSVCAVVRASGTSVQVEASGRPSPVISMLAAFAQASQE
;
A
#
# COMPACT_ATOMS: atom_id res chain seq x y z
N MET A 1 -4.35 36.52 13.98
CA MET A 1 -5.25 35.88 14.96
C MET A 1 -5.70 34.56 14.36
N PRO A 2 -5.79 33.46 15.12
CA PRO A 2 -6.37 32.21 14.64
C PRO A 2 -7.82 32.43 14.18
N GLN A 3 -8.19 31.86 13.04
CA GLN A 3 -9.59 31.78 12.62
C GLN A 3 -10.24 30.59 13.30
N GLU A 4 -11.44 30.81 13.85
CA GLU A 4 -12.26 29.76 14.43
C GLU A 4 -13.24 29.26 13.36
N LEU A 5 -13.05 28.02 12.94
CA LEU A 5 -13.88 27.37 11.92
C LEU A 5 -14.98 26.57 12.63
N ASN A 6 -16.03 27.27 13.05
CA ASN A 6 -17.10 26.70 13.87
C ASN A 6 -18.18 26.01 13.01
N THR A 7 -18.28 26.35 11.72
CA THR A 7 -19.29 25.80 10.81
C THR A 7 -18.66 25.22 9.55
N GLN A 8 -19.39 24.31 8.89
CA GLN A 8 -18.96 23.73 7.62
C GLN A 8 -18.77 24.80 6.54
N GLU A 9 -19.65 25.81 6.49
CA GLU A 9 -19.54 26.93 5.54
C GLU A 9 -18.24 27.74 5.74
N GLN A 10 -17.84 27.96 6.99
CA GLN A 10 -16.57 28.62 7.31
C GLN A 10 -15.38 27.77 6.89
N LEU A 11 -15.43 26.46 7.15
CA LEU A 11 -14.39 25.54 6.71
C LEU A 11 -14.31 25.46 5.17
N ASP A 12 -15.45 25.45 4.48
CA ASP A 12 -15.53 25.41 3.02
C ASP A 12 -14.92 26.66 2.39
N ALA A 13 -15.28 27.85 2.90
CA ALA A 13 -14.71 29.12 2.46
C ALA A 13 -13.20 29.16 2.72
N PHE A 14 -12.76 28.73 3.90
CA PHE A 14 -11.35 28.66 4.26
C PHE A 14 -10.57 27.66 3.39
N ALA A 15 -11.12 26.48 3.13
CA ALA A 15 -10.51 25.49 2.25
C ALA A 15 -10.39 26.01 0.81
N ALA A 16 -11.36 26.80 0.33
CA ALA A 16 -11.29 27.44 -0.97
C ALA A 16 -10.21 28.54 -1.04
N GLU A 17 -9.94 29.24 0.07
CA GLU A 17 -8.78 30.15 0.16
C GLU A 17 -7.46 29.38 0.20
N VAL A 18 -7.37 28.30 0.99
CA VAL A 18 -6.18 27.45 1.03
C VAL A 18 -5.88 26.86 -0.34
N ALA A 19 -6.89 26.38 -1.06
CA ALA A 19 -6.75 25.88 -2.42
C ALA A 19 -6.16 26.95 -3.35
N ARG A 20 -6.68 28.18 -3.30
CA ARG A 20 -6.14 29.31 -4.09
C ARG A 20 -4.68 29.62 -3.76
N GLU A 21 -4.29 29.53 -2.49
CA GLU A 21 -2.91 29.75 -2.04
C GLU A 21 -1.96 28.60 -2.41
N LEU A 22 -2.47 27.36 -2.51
CA LEU A 22 -1.69 26.20 -2.94
C LEU A 22 -1.42 26.22 -4.45
N GLY A 23 -2.39 26.67 -5.25
CA GLY A 23 -2.20 26.82 -6.69
C GLY A 23 -3.50 27.12 -7.46
N THR A 24 -3.34 27.60 -8.69
CA THR A 24 -4.44 27.99 -9.58
C THR A 24 -5.30 26.82 -10.06
N HIS A 25 -4.77 25.59 -9.97
CA HIS A 25 -5.46 24.37 -10.40
C HIS A 25 -6.07 23.56 -9.25
N CYS A 26 -5.92 24.03 -8.01
CA CYS A 26 -6.51 23.39 -6.86
C CYS A 26 -8.02 23.68 -6.80
N ARG A 27 -8.81 22.63 -6.62
CA ARG A 27 -10.28 22.72 -6.44
C ARG A 27 -10.69 22.08 -5.12
N THR A 28 -11.80 22.54 -4.56
CA THR A 28 -12.39 21.92 -3.37
C THR A 28 -13.51 20.95 -3.77
N ALA A 29 -13.68 19.89 -3.00
CA ALA A 29 -14.76 18.94 -3.12
C ALA A 29 -15.28 18.56 -1.73
N GLU A 30 -16.50 18.07 -1.67
CA GLU A 30 -17.07 17.56 -0.43
C GLU A 30 -16.33 16.31 0.03
N LEU A 31 -16.13 16.18 1.35
CA LEU A 31 -15.54 15.01 1.96
C LEU A 31 -16.66 14.15 2.54
N ALA A 32 -17.03 13.08 1.83
CA ALA A 32 -17.92 12.06 2.38
C ALA A 32 -17.20 11.35 3.55
N ASP A 33 -17.92 11.12 4.65
CA ASP A 33 -17.46 10.34 5.81
C ASP A 33 -16.32 10.95 6.66
N CYS A 34 -16.40 12.24 6.98
CA CYS A 34 -15.62 12.76 8.12
C CYS A 34 -16.23 12.25 9.43
N GLY A 35 -15.77 11.10 9.92
CA GLY A 35 -16.44 10.30 10.97
C GLY A 35 -16.83 11.04 12.26
N ARG A 36 -16.14 12.13 12.62
CA ARG A 36 -16.58 13.15 13.60
C ARG A 36 -15.98 14.51 13.23
N GLY A 37 -16.80 15.55 13.13
CA GLY A 37 -16.36 16.93 12.92
C GLY A 37 -16.49 17.43 11.47
N LEU A 38 -15.99 18.63 11.22
CA LEU A 38 -16.04 19.30 9.92
C LEU A 38 -14.91 18.80 9.01
N GLY A 39 -15.20 18.65 7.72
CA GLY A 39 -14.24 18.11 6.76
C GLY A 39 -14.40 18.69 5.36
N ARG A 40 -13.28 18.90 4.67
CA ARG A 40 -13.29 19.32 3.26
C ARG A 40 -12.13 18.70 2.50
N LEU A 41 -12.35 18.40 1.21
CA LEU A 41 -11.30 17.91 0.33
C LEU A 41 -10.75 19.04 -0.54
N ILE A 42 -9.44 19.08 -0.71
CA ILE A 42 -8.74 19.89 -1.72
C ILE A 42 -8.07 18.93 -2.68
N ILE A 43 -8.34 19.04 -3.97
CA ILE A 43 -7.70 18.25 -5.03
C ILE A 43 -6.80 19.21 -5.80
N ASP A 44 -5.50 18.91 -5.88
CA ASP A 44 -4.55 19.71 -6.65
C ASP A 44 -4.60 19.41 -8.16
N GLY A 45 -3.80 20.15 -8.94
CA GLY A 45 -3.75 20.00 -10.39
C GLY A 45 -3.18 18.67 -10.88
N ASP A 46 -2.42 17.98 -10.02
CA ASP A 46 -1.82 16.67 -10.30
C ASP A 46 -2.73 15.51 -9.85
N GLY A 47 -3.90 15.84 -9.28
CA GLY A 47 -4.88 14.87 -8.80
C GLY A 47 -4.64 14.37 -7.38
N HIS A 48 -3.67 14.92 -6.64
CA HIS A 48 -3.49 14.60 -5.23
C HIS A 48 -4.61 15.22 -4.40
N ALA A 49 -5.18 14.40 -3.52
CA ALA A 49 -6.28 14.82 -2.66
C ALA A 49 -5.76 15.07 -1.23
N LEU A 50 -6.04 16.25 -0.68
CA LEU A 50 -5.78 16.63 0.69
C LEU A 50 -7.10 16.71 1.47
N ARG A 51 -7.17 16.03 2.61
CA ARG A 51 -8.33 16.09 3.51
C ARG A 51 -8.04 17.05 4.64
N LEU A 52 -8.79 18.13 4.70
CA LEU A 52 -8.76 19.08 5.80
C LEU A 52 -9.87 18.68 6.76
N CYS A 53 -9.48 18.25 7.96
CA CYS A 53 -10.41 17.81 8.99
C CYS A 53 -10.24 18.66 10.24
N GLN A 54 -11.35 18.98 10.90
CA GLN A 54 -11.36 19.54 12.24
C GLN A 54 -11.69 18.43 13.24
N PRO A 55 -10.68 17.90 13.96
CA PRO A 55 -10.88 16.71 14.79
C PRO A 55 -11.60 16.98 16.11
N ASN A 56 -11.77 18.25 16.51
CA ASN A 56 -12.34 18.60 17.81
C ASN A 56 -13.02 19.97 17.78
N ASP A 57 -14.34 20.00 18.01
CA ASP A 57 -15.15 21.22 18.04
C ASP A 57 -14.77 22.16 19.20
N ARG A 58 -14.06 21.68 20.22
CA ARG A 58 -13.51 22.51 21.31
C ARG A 58 -12.25 23.29 20.92
N ARG A 59 -11.67 22.97 19.76
CA ARG A 59 -10.47 23.63 19.21
C ARG A 59 -10.72 23.95 17.73
N PRO A 60 -11.65 24.88 17.43
CA PRO A 60 -12.00 25.25 16.06
C PRO A 60 -10.86 25.96 15.32
N ASP A 61 -9.78 26.28 16.05
CA ASP A 61 -8.53 26.81 15.52
C ASP A 61 -7.59 25.72 14.96
N ARG A 62 -7.84 24.43 15.25
CA ARG A 62 -6.91 23.33 14.91
C ARG A 62 -7.44 22.45 13.79
N LEU A 63 -6.65 22.37 12.74
CA LEU A 63 -6.87 21.50 11.60
C LEU A 63 -5.90 20.31 11.64
N ARG A 64 -6.38 19.17 11.18
CA ARG A 64 -5.56 18.02 10.82
C ARG A 64 -5.70 17.78 9.33
N ILE A 65 -4.58 17.75 8.65
CA ILE A 65 -4.52 17.69 7.18
C ILE A 65 -3.87 16.36 6.82
N TYR A 66 -4.59 15.55 6.04
CA TYR A 66 -4.11 14.27 5.53
C TYR A 66 -3.85 14.40 4.04
N ALA A 67 -2.76 13.83 3.54
CA ALA A 67 -2.54 13.68 2.11
C ALA A 67 -2.92 12.25 1.70
N ALA A 68 -3.90 12.14 0.81
CA ALA A 68 -4.44 10.86 0.38
C ALA A 68 -3.39 10.06 -0.38
N LEU A 69 -3.37 8.75 -0.12
CA LEU A 69 -2.57 7.79 -0.86
C LEU A 69 -3.47 6.97 -1.81
N PRO A 70 -2.91 6.37 -2.88
CA PRO A 70 -3.67 5.56 -3.83
C PRO A 70 -4.37 4.35 -3.18
N ASP A 71 -3.79 3.77 -2.13
CA ASP A 71 -4.37 2.69 -1.36
C ASP A 71 -4.14 2.91 0.15
N GLU A 72 -5.13 3.51 0.80
CA GLU A 72 -5.08 3.80 2.24
C GLU A 72 -5.38 2.58 3.12
N ASN A 73 -5.81 1.46 2.54
CA ASN A 73 -6.00 0.22 3.29
C ASN A 73 -4.67 -0.45 3.61
N LYS A 74 -3.65 -0.20 2.76
CA LYS A 74 -2.29 -0.74 2.93
C LYS A 74 -1.35 0.22 3.66
N THR A 75 -1.53 1.53 3.50
CA THR A 75 -0.61 2.53 4.05
C THR A 75 -1.34 3.66 4.74
N VAL A 76 -0.89 4.00 5.95
CA VAL A 76 -1.44 5.13 6.71
C VAL A 76 -1.13 6.43 5.98
N ALA A 77 -2.17 7.19 5.63
CA ALA A 77 -2.02 8.50 5.00
C ALA A 77 -1.21 9.47 5.88
N PRO A 78 -0.14 10.10 5.34
CA PRO A 78 0.63 11.06 6.10
C PRO A 78 -0.23 12.25 6.50
N SER A 79 0.02 12.78 7.70
CA SER A 79 -0.79 13.87 8.24
C SER A 79 0.02 14.87 9.04
N ILE A 80 -0.45 16.12 9.05
CA ILE A 80 0.10 17.19 9.89
C ILE A 80 -1.03 17.88 10.67
N GLY A 81 -0.71 18.36 11.87
CA GLY A 81 -1.57 19.28 12.62
C GLY A 81 -1.13 20.72 12.39
N VAL A 82 -2.07 21.61 12.06
CA VAL A 82 -1.82 23.02 11.76
C VAL A 82 -2.90 23.88 12.41
N THR A 83 -2.53 25.07 12.91
CA THR A 83 -3.49 26.07 13.38
C THR A 83 -3.98 26.91 12.20
N ALA A 84 -5.29 27.12 12.08
CA ALA A 84 -5.95 27.92 11.05
C ALA A 84 -5.67 29.43 11.23
N SER A 85 -4.40 29.85 11.24
CA SER A 85 -4.00 31.25 11.42
C SER A 85 -4.30 32.11 10.20
N SER A 86 -4.10 31.55 9.01
CA SER A 86 -4.49 32.10 7.71
C SER A 86 -4.39 31.02 6.64
N ALA A 87 -5.10 31.19 5.52
CA ALA A 87 -5.02 30.26 4.39
C ALA A 87 -3.58 30.11 3.88
N ARG A 88 -2.86 31.23 3.72
CA ARG A 88 -1.45 31.26 3.32
C ARG A 88 -0.52 30.54 4.30
N HIS A 89 -0.79 30.63 5.61
CA HIS A 89 -0.03 29.88 6.61
C HIS A 89 -0.23 28.38 6.44
N VAL A 90 -1.49 27.94 6.30
CA VAL A 90 -1.83 26.53 6.10
C VAL A 90 -1.22 25.99 4.80
N ALA A 91 -1.36 26.72 3.70
CA ALA A 91 -0.76 26.36 2.41
C ALA A 91 0.77 26.21 2.51
N ARG A 92 1.45 27.13 3.22
CA ARG A 92 2.89 27.03 3.47
C ARG A 92 3.27 25.80 4.30
N GLU A 93 2.50 25.47 5.33
CA GLU A 93 2.77 24.28 6.15
C GLU A 93 2.52 22.98 5.36
N ILE A 94 1.49 22.93 4.52
CA ILE A 94 1.24 21.82 3.59
C ILE A 94 2.45 21.64 2.67
N ALA A 95 2.87 22.72 1.99
CA ALA A 95 3.98 22.65 1.03
C ALA A 95 5.31 22.27 1.70
N ARG A 96 5.57 22.79 2.89
CA ARG A 96 6.85 22.58 3.58
C ARG A 96 6.95 21.23 4.29
N ARG A 97 5.84 20.69 4.79
CA ARG A 97 5.85 19.53 5.70
C ARG A 97 5.04 18.35 5.16
N LEU A 98 3.87 18.58 4.57
CA LEU A 98 3.00 17.49 4.14
C LEU A 98 3.41 16.92 2.78
N TYR A 99 3.71 17.76 1.79
CA TYR A 99 4.11 17.27 0.46
C TYR A 99 5.39 16.42 0.47
N PRO A 100 6.45 16.78 1.21
CA PRO A 100 7.61 15.89 1.32
C PRO A 100 7.25 14.52 1.90
N LEU A 101 6.45 14.47 2.97
CA LEU A 101 6.00 13.21 3.58
C LEU A 101 5.12 12.39 2.63
N HIS A 102 4.28 13.06 1.84
CA HIS A 102 3.46 12.40 0.82
C HIS A 102 4.31 11.82 -0.30
N ALA A 103 5.30 12.56 -0.80
CA ALA A 103 6.22 12.07 -1.83
C ALA A 103 7.01 10.85 -1.34
N GLU A 104 7.52 10.87 -0.10
CA GLU A 104 8.21 9.74 0.52
C GLU A 104 7.29 8.53 0.66
N ALA A 105 6.06 8.73 1.16
CA ALA A 105 5.08 7.66 1.32
C ALA A 105 4.65 7.06 -0.04
N ALA A 106 4.44 7.89 -1.05
CA ALA A 106 4.08 7.47 -2.41
C ALA A 106 5.22 6.68 -3.07
N GLN A 107 6.47 7.12 -2.92
CA GLN A 107 7.64 6.38 -3.40
C GLN A 107 7.77 5.03 -2.70
N GLN A 108 7.54 4.98 -1.40
CA GLN A 108 7.60 3.74 -0.63
C GLN A 108 6.48 2.77 -1.05
N ALA A 109 5.25 3.26 -1.24
CA ALA A 109 4.14 2.46 -1.73
C ALA A 109 4.39 1.91 -3.15
N ALA A 110 4.96 2.73 -4.04
CA ALA A 110 5.33 2.29 -5.38
C ALA A 110 6.41 1.18 -5.35
N ARG A 111 7.42 1.30 -4.47
CA ARG A 111 8.43 0.25 -4.28
C ARG A 111 7.80 -1.04 -3.78
N GLU A 112 6.91 -0.96 -2.79
CA GLU A 112 6.21 -2.13 -2.25
C GLU A 112 5.31 -2.80 -3.29
N GLN A 113 4.68 -2.03 -4.18
CA GLN A 113 3.88 -2.56 -5.27
C GLN A 113 4.74 -3.31 -6.30
N VAL A 114 5.91 -2.77 -6.66
CA VAL A 114 6.86 -3.45 -7.55
C VAL A 114 7.38 -4.74 -6.90
N GLU A 115 7.72 -4.70 -5.61
CA GLU A 115 8.10 -5.88 -4.83
C GLU A 115 6.98 -6.94 -4.83
N GLU A 116 5.73 -6.53 -4.60
CA GLU A 116 4.56 -7.41 -4.60
C GLU A 116 4.35 -8.09 -5.96
N ILE A 117 4.44 -7.32 -7.05
CA ILE A 117 4.31 -7.84 -8.43
C ILE A 117 5.42 -8.84 -8.72
N GLY A 118 6.68 -8.49 -8.46
CA GLY A 118 7.83 -9.38 -8.72
C GLY A 118 7.77 -10.67 -7.90
N ARG A 119 7.45 -10.55 -6.61
CA ARG A 119 7.24 -11.70 -5.72
C ARG A 119 6.13 -12.61 -6.22
N ARG A 120 5.02 -12.05 -6.70
CA ARG A 120 3.88 -12.81 -7.21
C ARG A 120 4.21 -13.53 -8.52
N ALA A 121 4.85 -12.86 -9.46
CA ALA A 121 5.28 -13.46 -10.72
C ALA A 121 6.21 -14.67 -10.48
N VAL A 122 7.20 -14.51 -9.59
CA VAL A 122 8.08 -15.62 -9.18
C VAL A 122 7.28 -16.74 -8.52
N ALA A 123 6.36 -16.42 -7.61
CA ALA A 123 5.58 -17.44 -6.93
C ALA A 123 4.68 -18.25 -7.88
N GLU A 124 4.05 -17.58 -8.84
CA GLU A 124 3.24 -18.20 -9.89
C GLU A 124 4.09 -19.09 -10.81
N ALA A 125 5.30 -18.66 -11.20
CA ALA A 125 6.22 -19.47 -11.99
C ALA A 125 6.65 -20.75 -11.25
N LEU A 126 6.97 -20.64 -9.95
CA LEU A 126 7.35 -21.80 -9.13
C LEU A 126 6.20 -22.77 -8.93
N ALA A 127 4.98 -22.25 -8.70
CA ALA A 127 3.79 -23.09 -8.58
C ALA A 127 3.44 -23.77 -9.92
N GLY A 128 3.65 -23.09 -11.05
CA GLY A 128 3.46 -23.68 -12.39
C GLY A 128 4.39 -24.87 -12.66
N ALA A 129 5.61 -24.84 -12.12
CA ALA A 129 6.55 -25.96 -12.19
C ALA A 129 6.20 -27.14 -11.26
N LEU A 130 5.26 -26.94 -10.33
CA LEU A 130 4.85 -27.90 -9.31
C LEU A 130 3.33 -28.13 -9.36
N PRO A 131 2.83 -29.01 -10.25
CA PRO A 131 1.38 -29.24 -10.39
C PRO A 131 0.73 -29.63 -9.05
N GLY A 132 -0.29 -28.86 -8.66
CA GLY A 132 -0.99 -29.03 -7.38
C GLY A 132 -0.40 -28.26 -6.20
N ALA A 133 0.63 -27.43 -6.42
CA ALA A 133 1.19 -26.56 -5.39
C ALA A 133 0.17 -25.51 -4.94
N ARG A 134 0.21 -25.19 -3.65
CA ARG A 134 -0.58 -24.13 -3.04
C ARG A 134 0.30 -22.92 -2.80
N ILE A 135 -0.23 -21.74 -3.12
CA ILE A 135 0.41 -20.46 -2.85
C ILE A 135 -0.27 -19.87 -1.61
N GLU A 136 0.52 -19.60 -0.58
CA GLU A 136 0.11 -18.91 0.63
C GLU A 136 0.86 -17.59 0.74
N GLU A 137 0.13 -16.48 0.63
CA GLU A 137 0.70 -15.15 0.79
C GLU A 137 0.71 -14.75 2.26
N GLN A 138 1.89 -14.49 2.82
CA GLN A 138 2.07 -14.12 4.22
C GLN A 138 2.89 -12.84 4.33
N PHE A 139 2.19 -11.70 4.39
CA PHE A 139 2.80 -10.37 4.36
C PHE A 139 3.89 -10.30 3.26
N ARG A 140 5.01 -9.60 3.44
CA ARG A 140 6.13 -9.46 2.46
C ARG A 140 6.85 -10.78 2.07
N ARG A 141 6.19 -11.95 2.12
CA ARG A 141 6.70 -13.27 1.73
C ARG A 141 5.60 -14.10 1.08
N THR A 142 5.97 -14.94 0.13
CA THR A 142 5.07 -15.94 -0.45
C THR A 142 5.61 -17.32 -0.20
N GLN A 143 4.79 -18.19 0.39
CA GLN A 143 5.11 -19.57 0.61
C GLN A 143 4.42 -20.43 -0.46
N ILE A 144 5.16 -21.36 -1.03
CA ILE A 144 4.67 -22.35 -1.98
C ILE A 144 4.83 -23.70 -1.33
N ILE A 145 3.71 -24.39 -1.14
CA ILE A 145 3.66 -25.70 -0.50
C ILE A 145 3.20 -26.71 -1.54
N TRP A 146 4.04 -27.70 -1.80
CA TRP A 146 3.74 -28.79 -2.70
C TRP A 146 4.02 -30.11 -2.00
N GLN A 147 3.08 -31.04 -2.15
CA GLN A 147 3.20 -32.40 -1.64
C GLN A 147 2.62 -33.36 -2.68
N HIS A 148 3.36 -34.41 -3.01
CA HIS A 148 2.93 -35.40 -3.98
C HIS A 148 3.23 -36.80 -3.48
N ALA A 149 2.19 -37.60 -3.28
CA ALA A 149 2.33 -39.02 -3.02
C ALA A 149 2.79 -39.71 -4.31
N THR A 150 3.92 -40.38 -4.28
CA THR A 150 4.51 -41.01 -5.48
C THR A 150 3.81 -42.31 -5.92
N ARG A 151 2.74 -42.69 -5.21
CA ARG A 151 2.04 -43.96 -5.39
C ARG A 151 1.02 -43.88 -6.53
N PRO A 152 1.13 -44.75 -7.55
CA PRO A 152 0.06 -44.94 -8.53
C PRO A 152 -1.20 -45.49 -7.86
N PRO A 153 -2.42 -45.12 -8.32
CA PRO A 153 -3.65 -45.68 -7.78
C PRO A 153 -3.64 -47.23 -7.82
N GLY A 154 -3.83 -47.88 -6.67
CA GLY A 154 -4.07 -49.33 -6.57
C GLY A 154 -2.90 -50.25 -6.14
N GLN A 155 -1.64 -49.81 -6.07
CA GLN A 155 -0.51 -50.69 -5.72
C GLN A 155 -0.21 -50.72 -4.22
N ARG A 156 -0.04 -51.86 -3.52
CA ARG A 156 0.32 -51.87 -2.06
C ARG A 156 1.83 -51.67 -1.84
N GLY A 157 2.22 -50.79 -0.91
CA GLY A 157 3.62 -50.51 -0.53
C GLY A 157 3.75 -49.26 0.37
N PRO A 158 4.93 -48.97 0.96
CA PRO A 158 5.16 -47.75 1.73
C PRO A 158 4.97 -46.52 0.83
N VAL A 159 4.21 -45.53 1.30
CA VAL A 159 3.98 -44.28 0.57
C VAL A 159 5.19 -43.39 0.77
N GLN A 160 5.88 -43.07 -0.33
CA GLN A 160 6.87 -41.99 -0.32
C GLN A 160 6.15 -40.69 -0.69
N VAL A 161 6.31 -39.66 0.13
CA VAL A 161 5.75 -38.33 -0.12
C VAL A 161 6.92 -37.44 -0.49
N ASP A 162 6.90 -36.94 -1.72
CA ASP A 162 7.78 -35.84 -2.10
C ASP A 162 7.14 -34.55 -1.58
N SER A 163 7.91 -33.69 -0.93
CA SER A 163 7.44 -32.38 -0.47
C SER A 163 8.42 -31.28 -0.82
N VAL A 164 7.89 -30.12 -1.19
CA VAL A 164 8.65 -28.90 -1.44
C VAL A 164 7.96 -27.75 -0.74
N CYS A 165 8.72 -27.00 0.05
CA CYS A 165 8.32 -25.74 0.65
C CYS A 165 9.29 -24.68 0.14
N ALA A 166 8.80 -23.74 -0.67
CA ALA A 166 9.60 -22.64 -1.18
C ALA A 166 9.07 -21.31 -0.62
N VAL A 167 9.97 -20.47 -0.12
CA VAL A 167 9.65 -19.14 0.40
C VAL A 167 10.30 -18.09 -0.47
N VAL A 168 9.49 -17.35 -1.22
CA VAL A 168 9.89 -16.18 -2.01
C VAL A 168 9.94 -14.97 -1.09
N ARG A 169 11.10 -14.30 -1.03
CA ARG A 169 11.27 -13.08 -0.23
C ARG A 169 10.65 -11.85 -0.91
N ALA A 170 10.57 -10.74 -0.17
CA ALA A 170 9.85 -9.52 -0.57
C ALA A 170 10.14 -9.04 -2.00
N SER A 171 11.40 -9.05 -2.42
CA SER A 171 11.83 -8.57 -3.74
C SER A 171 11.64 -9.57 -4.88
N GLY A 172 11.22 -10.82 -4.61
CA GLY A 172 11.21 -11.89 -5.62
C GLY A 172 12.60 -12.41 -6.02
N THR A 173 13.68 -11.71 -5.68
CA THR A 173 15.06 -12.02 -6.13
C THR A 173 15.73 -13.19 -5.42
N SER A 174 15.09 -13.77 -4.41
CA SER A 174 15.63 -14.91 -3.68
C SER A 174 14.53 -15.83 -3.20
N VAL A 175 14.80 -17.13 -3.30
CA VAL A 175 13.94 -18.20 -2.82
C VAL A 175 14.70 -19.07 -1.83
N GLN A 176 14.08 -19.39 -0.69
CA GLN A 176 14.57 -20.41 0.23
C GLN A 176 13.74 -21.67 0.01
N VAL A 177 14.41 -22.82 -0.14
CA VAL A 177 13.75 -24.08 -0.47
C VAL A 177 14.08 -25.14 0.57
N GLU A 178 13.03 -25.77 1.09
CA GLU A 178 13.11 -27.01 1.86
C GLU A 178 12.42 -28.10 1.07
N ALA A 179 13.13 -29.21 0.83
CA ALA A 179 12.62 -30.32 0.06
C ALA A 179 12.90 -31.66 0.73
N SER A 180 11.96 -32.58 0.59
CA SER A 180 12.09 -33.97 1.02
C SER A 180 11.67 -34.90 -0.12
N GLY A 181 12.41 -36.00 -0.30
CA GLY A 181 12.15 -36.96 -1.37
C GLY A 181 13.00 -36.73 -2.61
N ARG A 182 12.41 -36.91 -3.80
CA ARG A 182 13.15 -36.92 -5.08
C ARG A 182 13.56 -35.51 -5.53
N PRO A 183 14.72 -35.34 -6.19
CA PRO A 183 15.22 -34.02 -6.59
C PRO A 183 14.56 -33.46 -7.86
N SER A 184 13.92 -34.28 -8.70
CA SER A 184 13.38 -33.85 -10.01
C SER A 184 12.37 -32.69 -9.92
N PRO A 185 11.42 -32.66 -8.95
CA PRO A 185 10.53 -31.52 -8.75
C PRO A 185 11.28 -30.24 -8.34
N VAL A 186 12.33 -30.36 -7.53
CA VAL A 186 13.16 -29.23 -7.09
C VAL A 186 13.94 -28.62 -8.26
N ILE A 187 14.50 -29.45 -9.14
CA ILE A 187 15.24 -28.98 -10.32
C ILE A 187 14.33 -28.18 -11.25
N SER A 188 13.12 -28.69 -11.51
CA SER A 188 12.14 -28.03 -12.38
C SER A 188 11.70 -26.68 -11.79
N MET A 189 11.46 -26.65 -10.47
CA MET A 189 11.13 -25.42 -9.75
C MET A 189 12.28 -24.39 -9.78
N LEU A 190 13.52 -24.82 -9.54
CA LEU A 190 14.68 -23.90 -9.59
C LEU A 190 14.95 -23.36 -11.01
N ALA A 191 14.66 -24.15 -12.05
CA ALA A 191 14.73 -23.67 -13.43
C ALA A 191 13.67 -22.59 -13.70
N ALA A 192 12.44 -22.78 -13.21
CA ALA A 192 11.39 -21.76 -13.30
C ALA A 192 11.75 -20.48 -12.52
N PHE A 193 12.38 -20.60 -11.35
CA PHE A 193 12.91 -19.45 -10.60
C PHE A 193 13.91 -18.64 -11.44
N ALA A 194 14.88 -19.32 -12.05
CA ALA A 194 15.94 -18.67 -12.83
C ALA A 194 15.39 -17.94 -14.06
N GLN A 195 14.35 -18.48 -14.70
CA GLN A 195 13.66 -17.83 -15.82
C GLN A 195 12.87 -16.60 -15.36
N ALA A 196 12.05 -16.75 -14.32
CA ALA A 196 11.21 -15.67 -13.80
C ALA A 196 12.01 -14.53 -13.15
N SER A 197 13.27 -14.76 -12.78
CA SER A 197 14.16 -13.72 -12.22
C SER A 197 14.92 -12.91 -13.27
N GLN A 198 14.82 -13.28 -14.55
CA GLN A 198 15.49 -12.59 -15.68
C GLN A 198 14.56 -11.64 -16.45
N GLU A 199 13.25 -11.72 -16.20
CA GLU A 199 12.20 -10.84 -16.74
C GLU A 199 11.92 -9.66 -15.81
#